data_AF-A0A150TX41-F1
#
_entry.id   AF-A0A150TX41-F1
#
_cell.length_a   1.000
_cell.length_b   1.000
_cell.length_c   1.000
_cell.angle_alpha   90.00
_cell.angle_beta   90.00
_cell.angle_gamma   90.00
#
_symmetry.space_group_name_H-M   'P 1'
#
loop_
_entity.id
_entity.type
_entity.pdbx_description
1 polymer ?
#
loop_
_entity_poly.entity_id
_entity_poly.type
_entity_poly.pdbx_seq_one_letter_code
_entity_poly.pdbx_strand_id
1 'polypeptide(L)'
;MPNTNVFTGMDGAITVAVESGAEGEAAKAVADIYGLAPIGRAQGVTVEVVAEMRPFHEMGQRYATELRSGNVEVRGSIARAHVNGALLKLMLGEGAGTSRPAGAFVSPTFNLSLRMVNAAKPDNSSTITVHGVKLNGWSFAMPEDDFVLERVTFKALWISVEDSGE
;
A
#
# COMPACT_ATOMS: atom_id res chain seq x y z
N MET A 1 15.02 -19.93 10.05
CA MET A 1 15.61 -20.49 8.81
C MET A 1 15.20 -19.61 7.64
N PRO A 2 15.96 -19.51 6.53
CA PRO A 2 15.52 -18.72 5.37
C PRO A 2 14.22 -19.30 4.81
N ASN A 3 13.24 -18.42 4.54
CA ASN A 3 11.96 -18.79 3.94
C ASN A 3 12.21 -19.29 2.51
N THR A 4 11.94 -20.57 2.24
CA THR A 4 12.15 -21.22 0.93
C THR A 4 10.90 -21.21 0.04
N ASN A 5 9.86 -20.48 0.44
CA ASN A 5 8.60 -20.44 -0.29
C ASN A 5 8.65 -19.45 -1.46
N VAL A 6 8.06 -19.85 -2.59
CA VAL A 6 7.83 -18.97 -3.74
C VAL A 6 6.34 -18.59 -3.73
N PHE A 7 6.05 -17.30 -3.55
CA PHE A 7 4.69 -16.76 -3.55
C PHE A 7 4.38 -16.09 -4.90
N THR A 8 3.13 -16.18 -5.36
CA THR A 8 2.69 -15.48 -6.58
C THR A 8 1.61 -14.44 -6.27
N GLY A 9 1.46 -13.44 -7.13
CA GLY A 9 0.43 -12.39 -6.96
C GLY A 9 -1.01 -12.91 -7.03
N MET A 10 -1.22 -14.16 -7.48
CA MET A 10 -2.55 -14.82 -7.47
C MET A 10 -3.01 -15.14 -6.04
N ASP A 11 -2.09 -15.24 -5.09
CA ASP A 11 -2.33 -15.67 -3.72
C ASP A 11 -2.57 -14.49 -2.76
N GLY A 12 -2.52 -13.26 -3.28
CA GLY A 12 -2.59 -12.00 -2.54
C GLY A 12 -4.02 -11.48 -2.28
N ALA A 13 -4.43 -11.43 -1.01
CA ALA A 13 -5.63 -10.70 -0.60
C ALA A 13 -5.26 -9.35 0.02
N ILE A 14 -5.92 -8.27 -0.41
CA ILE A 14 -5.80 -6.94 0.20
C ILE A 14 -6.94 -6.76 1.21
N THR A 15 -6.58 -6.55 2.47
CA THR A 15 -7.52 -6.08 3.49
C THR A 15 -7.14 -4.68 3.96
N VAL A 16 -8.17 -3.86 4.15
CA VAL A 16 -8.05 -2.53 4.73
C VAL A 16 -8.41 -2.65 6.20
N ALA A 17 -7.43 -2.43 7.07
CA ALA A 17 -7.69 -2.29 8.49
C ALA A 17 -7.67 -0.80 8.86
N VAL A 18 -8.69 -0.40 9.62
CA VAL A 18 -8.90 0.98 10.01
C VAL A 18 -8.05 1.30 11.23
N GLU A 19 -7.30 2.40 11.18
CA GLU A 19 -6.59 2.94 12.35
C GLU A 19 -7.53 3.78 13.23
N SER A 20 -7.20 3.97 14.51
CA SER A 20 -7.98 4.82 15.41
C SER A 20 -7.77 6.31 15.11
N GLY A 21 -8.85 7.09 15.13
CA GLY A 21 -8.82 8.55 14.94
C GLY A 21 -9.59 9.01 13.69
N ALA A 22 -9.67 10.33 13.50
CA ALA A 22 -10.50 10.94 12.46
C ALA A 22 -10.15 10.48 11.02
N GLU A 23 -8.86 10.27 10.74
CA GLU A 23 -8.40 9.79 9.42
C GLU A 23 -8.80 8.32 9.16
N GLY A 24 -8.77 7.48 10.19
CA GLY A 24 -9.20 6.09 10.09
C GLY A 24 -10.72 5.96 10.04
N GLU A 25 -11.47 6.77 10.78
CA GLU A 25 -12.94 6.83 10.67
C GLU A 25 -13.39 7.22 9.26
N ALA A 26 -12.68 8.15 8.62
CA ALA A 26 -12.91 8.47 7.21
C ALA A 26 -12.64 7.27 6.29
N ALA A 27 -11.58 6.50 6.53
CA ALA A 27 -11.29 5.28 5.77
C ALA A 27 -12.37 4.21 5.99
N LYS A 28 -12.87 4.07 7.23
CA LYS A 28 -13.95 3.15 7.58
C LYS A 28 -15.24 3.48 6.83
N ALA A 29 -15.62 4.76 6.81
CA ALA A 29 -16.82 5.20 6.09
C ALA A 29 -16.75 4.83 4.60
N VAL A 30 -15.58 4.96 3.98
CA VAL A 30 -15.39 4.55 2.59
C VAL A 30 -15.40 3.03 2.45
N ALA A 31 -14.76 2.29 3.37
CA ALA A 31 -14.77 0.83 3.38
C ALA A 31 -16.18 0.24 3.49
N ASP A 32 -17.02 0.81 4.36
CA ASP A 32 -18.39 0.38 4.60
C ASP A 32 -19.31 0.67 3.38
N ILE A 33 -19.16 1.84 2.74
CA ILE A 33 -19.96 2.21 1.56
C ILE A 33 -19.68 1.31 0.36
N TYR A 34 -18.40 0.96 0.16
CA TYR A 34 -17.95 0.27 -1.06
C TYR A 34 -17.71 -1.23 -0.88
N GLY A 35 -17.98 -1.78 0.31
CA GLY A 35 -17.79 -3.22 0.58
C GLY A 35 -16.35 -3.65 0.31
N LEU A 36 -15.38 -2.85 0.75
CA LEU A 36 -13.96 -3.01 0.39
C LEU A 36 -13.29 -4.22 1.08
N ALA A 37 -14.02 -5.07 1.79
CA ALA A 37 -13.48 -6.33 2.28
C ALA A 37 -14.03 -7.50 1.44
N PRO A 38 -13.19 -8.20 0.65
CA PRO A 38 -11.81 -7.90 0.25
C PRO A 38 -11.77 -6.97 -0.98
N ILE A 39 -10.72 -6.14 -1.13
CA ILE A 39 -10.49 -5.21 -2.27
C ILE A 39 -10.16 -5.98 -3.57
N GLY A 40 -10.80 -7.12 -3.81
CA GLY A 40 -10.54 -7.97 -4.98
C GLY A 40 -9.12 -8.53 -5.01
N ARG A 41 -8.83 -9.28 -6.08
CA ARG A 41 -7.51 -9.86 -6.31
C ARG A 41 -6.49 -8.74 -6.54
N ALA A 42 -5.35 -8.81 -5.85
CA ALA A 42 -4.24 -7.87 -5.95
C ALA A 42 -3.52 -7.94 -7.30
N GLN A 43 -4.19 -7.63 -8.41
CA GLN A 43 -3.53 -7.58 -9.72
C GLN A 43 -2.70 -6.30 -9.82
N GLY A 44 -1.39 -6.40 -9.62
CA GLY A 44 -0.45 -5.28 -9.82
C GLY A 44 -0.19 -4.40 -8.60
N VAL A 45 -0.18 -4.97 -7.40
CA VAL A 45 0.33 -4.27 -6.20
C VAL A 45 1.85 -4.31 -6.19
N THR A 46 2.48 -3.15 -6.02
CA THR A 46 3.91 -3.03 -5.74
C THR A 46 4.13 -2.36 -4.40
N VAL A 47 5.04 -2.91 -3.60
CA VAL A 47 5.51 -2.30 -2.34
C VAL A 47 7.02 -2.21 -2.43
N GLU A 48 7.54 -1.02 -2.21
CA GLU A 48 8.97 -0.70 -2.24
C GLU A 48 9.37 -0.07 -0.91
N VAL A 49 10.45 -0.58 -0.33
CA VAL A 49 11.08 -0.03 0.87
C VAL A 49 12.46 0.47 0.48
N VAL A 50 12.66 1.78 0.61
CA VAL A 50 13.95 2.43 0.31
C VAL A 50 14.57 2.87 1.63
N ALA A 51 15.66 2.22 2.03
CA ALA A 51 16.49 2.66 3.14
C ALA A 51 17.61 3.56 2.60
N GLU A 52 17.61 4.83 2.98
CA GLU A 52 18.64 5.77 2.56
C GLU A 52 19.98 5.40 3.20
N MET A 53 21.05 5.37 2.41
CA MET A 53 22.42 5.13 2.88
C MET A 53 23.30 6.29 2.46
N ARG A 54 23.95 6.96 3.43
CA ARG A 54 24.81 8.11 3.18
C ARG A 54 26.28 7.75 3.40
N PRO A 55 27.17 8.04 2.44
CA PRO A 55 28.59 7.78 2.63
C PRO A 55 29.22 8.77 3.60
N PHE A 56 29.88 8.26 4.63
CA PHE A 56 30.71 9.05 5.54
C PHE A 56 32.17 8.98 5.10
N HIS A 57 32.81 10.14 5.03
CA HIS A 57 34.22 10.28 4.68
C HIS A 57 34.96 10.86 5.88
N GLU A 58 35.97 10.14 6.35
CA GLU A 58 36.92 10.71 7.30
C GLU A 58 37.78 11.77 6.61
N MET A 59 38.24 12.74 7.40
CA MET A 59 38.99 13.88 6.90
C MET A 59 40.29 13.41 6.23
N GLY A 60 40.46 13.71 4.95
CA GLY A 60 41.63 13.29 4.16
C GLY A 60 41.46 11.99 3.37
N GLN A 61 40.36 11.24 3.57
CA GLN A 61 40.06 10.04 2.77
C GLN A 61 39.22 10.38 1.53
N ARG A 62 39.55 9.74 0.39
CA ARG A 62 38.82 9.90 -0.88
C ARG A 62 37.71 8.87 -1.06
N TYR A 63 37.81 7.72 -0.39
CA TYR A 63 36.75 6.72 -0.33
C TYR A 63 35.95 6.86 0.96
N ALA A 64 34.67 6.54 0.90
CA ALA A 64 33.82 6.46 2.08
C ALA A 64 34.34 5.35 3.00
N THR A 65 34.49 5.67 4.28
CA THR A 65 34.95 4.70 5.30
C THR A 65 33.77 3.96 5.93
N GLU A 66 32.57 4.53 5.87
CA GLU A 66 31.36 3.97 6.46
C GLU A 66 30.12 4.39 5.65
N LEU A 67 29.09 3.53 5.64
CA LEU A 67 27.74 3.89 5.21
C LEU A 67 26.87 4.12 6.45
N ARG A 68 26.30 5.31 6.58
CA ARG A 68 25.40 5.67 7.67
C ARG A 68 23.95 5.57 7.22
N SER A 69 23.13 4.92 8.03
CA SER A 69 21.69 4.79 7.79
C SER A 69 21.00 6.15 7.88
N GLY A 70 20.19 6.47 6.87
CA GLY A 70 19.30 7.62 6.83
C GLY A 70 17.85 7.21 7.08
N ASN A 71 16.93 7.93 6.46
CA ASN A 71 15.50 7.67 6.61
C ASN A 71 15.08 6.43 5.81
N VAL A 72 14.02 5.77 6.28
CA VAL A 72 13.35 4.69 5.54
C VAL A 72 12.06 5.23 4.95
N GLU A 73 11.90 5.09 3.64
CA GLU A 73 10.67 5.43 2.94
C GLU A 73 9.96 4.14 2.48
N VAL A 74 8.67 4.04 2.80
CA VAL A 74 7.79 2.98 2.29
C VAL A 74 6.83 3.59 1.30
N ARG A 75 6.85 3.10 0.06
CA ARG A 75 5.99 3.56 -1.03
C ARG A 75 5.52 2.41 -1.89
N GLY A 76 4.49 2.63 -2.69
CA GLY A 76 4.02 1.60 -3.58
C GLY A 76 2.92 2.07 -4.51
N SER A 77 2.38 1.12 -5.27
CA SER A 77 1.25 1.36 -6.16
C SER A 77 0.29 0.18 -6.19
N ILE A 78 -0.97 0.47 -6.49
CA ILE A 78 -2.04 -0.51 -6.67
C ILE A 78 -2.68 -0.23 -8.02
N ALA A 79 -2.81 -1.25 -8.85
CA ALA A 79 -3.52 -1.17 -10.13
C ALA A 79 -4.82 -1.98 -10.08
N ARG A 80 -5.83 -1.55 -10.83
CA ARG A 80 -7.11 -2.25 -10.96
C ARG A 80 -7.74 -1.99 -12.34
N ALA A 81 -8.33 -3.03 -12.92
CA ALA A 81 -9.01 -2.98 -14.23
C ALA A 81 -10.43 -2.37 -14.21
N HIS A 82 -10.76 -1.53 -13.22
CA HIS A 82 -12.04 -0.85 -13.15
C HIS A 82 -11.90 0.44 -12.32
N VAL A 83 -12.38 1.56 -12.85
CA VAL A 83 -12.45 2.83 -12.10
C VAL A 83 -13.54 2.73 -11.06
N ASN A 84 -13.18 2.61 -9.79
CA ASN A 84 -14.13 2.72 -8.69
C ASN A 84 -13.76 3.95 -7.87
N GLY A 85 -14.71 4.89 -7.75
CA GLY A 85 -14.56 6.08 -6.91
C GLY A 85 -14.20 5.79 -5.45
N ALA A 86 -14.29 4.53 -5.01
CA ALA A 86 -13.75 4.04 -3.74
C ALA A 86 -12.27 4.40 -3.52
N LEU A 87 -11.38 4.19 -4.50
CA LEU A 87 -9.95 4.51 -4.32
C LEU A 87 -9.71 6.01 -4.28
N LEU A 88 -10.43 6.77 -5.11
CA LEU A 88 -10.38 8.23 -5.09
C LEU A 88 -10.93 8.81 -3.77
N LYS A 89 -11.98 8.19 -3.21
CA LYS A 89 -12.52 8.53 -1.88
C LYS A 89 -11.62 8.07 -0.73
N LEU A 90 -10.91 6.95 -0.86
CA LEU A 90 -9.86 6.59 0.10
C LEU A 90 -8.67 7.56 0.05
N MET A 91 -8.46 8.24 -1.08
CA MET A 91 -7.41 9.26 -1.20
C MET A 91 -7.85 10.62 -0.63
N LEU A 92 -9.04 11.08 -1.01
CA LEU A 92 -9.49 12.45 -0.76
C LEU A 92 -10.60 12.57 0.28
N GLY A 93 -11.14 11.47 0.79
CA GLY A 93 -12.30 11.51 1.69
C GLY A 93 -13.48 12.26 1.06
N GLU A 94 -13.99 13.26 1.77
CA GLU A 94 -15.05 14.17 1.31
C GLU A 94 -14.66 14.98 0.07
N GLY A 95 -13.35 15.13 -0.19
CA GLY A 95 -12.84 15.79 -1.40
C GLY A 95 -13.22 15.09 -2.71
N ALA A 96 -13.56 13.81 -2.66
CA ALA A 96 -14.10 13.04 -3.79
C ALA A 96 -15.64 12.90 -3.75
N GLY A 97 -16.32 13.85 -3.10
CA GLY A 97 -17.77 13.96 -3.10
C GLY A 97 -18.35 14.48 -4.42
N THR A 98 -19.69 14.52 -4.51
CA THR A 98 -20.41 15.05 -5.68
C THR A 98 -20.45 16.58 -5.71
N SER A 99 -20.07 17.24 -4.62
CA SER A 99 -19.97 18.69 -4.50
C SER A 99 -18.58 19.08 -4.00
N ARG A 100 -18.14 20.29 -4.36
CA ARG A 100 -16.87 20.84 -3.89
C ARG A 100 -16.94 21.05 -2.36
N PRO A 101 -15.99 20.52 -1.57
CA PRO A 101 -15.95 20.77 -0.13
C PRO A 101 -15.83 22.25 0.18
N ALA A 102 -16.55 22.71 1.20
CA ALA A 102 -16.55 24.11 1.63
C ALA A 102 -15.29 24.49 2.44
N GLY A 103 -14.52 23.50 2.93
CA GLY A 103 -13.36 23.71 3.78
C GLY A 103 -12.31 22.59 3.66
N ALA A 104 -11.40 22.54 4.62
CA ALA A 104 -10.43 21.46 4.72
C ALA A 104 -11.15 20.12 4.96
N PHE A 105 -10.67 19.07 4.31
CA PHE A 105 -11.21 17.73 4.44
C PHE A 105 -10.11 16.77 4.88
N VAL A 106 -10.51 15.70 5.56
CA VAL A 106 -9.61 14.70 6.12
C VAL A 106 -9.17 13.74 5.01
N SER A 107 -7.85 13.51 4.89
CA SER A 107 -7.32 12.46 4.02
C SER A 107 -7.34 11.14 4.78
N PRO A 108 -8.02 10.10 4.25
CA PRO A 108 -8.11 8.82 4.95
C PRO A 108 -6.77 8.09 5.09
N THR A 109 -6.64 7.33 6.18
CA THR A 109 -5.48 6.47 6.48
C THR A 109 -5.93 5.07 6.80
N PHE A 110 -5.20 4.06 6.32
CA PHE A 110 -5.52 2.66 6.58
C PHE A 110 -4.29 1.76 6.55
N ASN A 111 -4.43 0.54 7.05
CA ASN A 111 -3.41 -0.50 6.94
C ASN A 111 -3.75 -1.42 5.78
N LEU A 112 -2.73 -1.79 5.01
CA LEU A 112 -2.83 -2.72 3.89
C LEU A 112 -2.16 -4.02 4.28
N SER A 113 -2.96 -5.08 4.42
CA SER A 113 -2.44 -6.43 4.62
C SER A 113 -2.38 -7.16 3.28
N LEU A 114 -1.23 -7.75 2.99
CA LEU A 114 -0.95 -8.60 1.84
C LEU A 114 -0.67 -10.00 2.38
N ARG A 115 -1.69 -10.84 2.37
CA ARG A 115 -1.55 -12.24 2.72
C ARG A 115 -1.14 -13.03 1.49
N MET A 116 -0.04 -13.78 1.59
CA MET A 116 0.46 -14.70 0.56
C MET A 116 0.37 -16.13 1.11
N VAL A 117 -0.34 -17.00 0.41
CA VAL A 117 -0.48 -18.42 0.78
C VAL A 117 0.32 -19.26 -0.19
N ASN A 118 1.09 -20.23 0.31
CA ASN A 118 1.74 -21.19 -0.57
C ASN A 118 0.72 -22.23 -1.06
N ALA A 119 0.40 -22.23 -2.36
CA ALA A 119 -0.56 -23.17 -2.94
C ALA A 119 -0.18 -24.66 -2.75
N ALA A 120 1.11 -24.98 -2.59
CA ALA A 120 1.59 -26.34 -2.34
C ALA A 120 1.57 -26.73 -0.86
N LYS A 121 1.49 -25.76 0.06
CA LYS A 121 1.42 -25.95 1.52
C LYS A 121 0.50 -24.89 2.14
N PRO A 122 -0.83 -25.10 2.11
CA PRO A 122 -1.81 -24.08 2.53
C PRO A 122 -1.70 -23.63 3.98
N ASP A 123 -1.13 -24.48 4.85
CA ASP A 123 -0.88 -24.18 6.26
C ASP A 123 0.28 -23.18 6.46
N ASN A 124 1.09 -22.95 5.42
CA ASN A 124 2.19 -22.00 5.43
C ASN A 124 1.78 -20.72 4.68
N SER A 125 1.60 -19.62 5.42
CA SER A 125 1.27 -18.31 4.87
C SER A 125 2.13 -17.18 5.45
N SER A 126 2.52 -16.25 4.61
CA SER A 126 3.24 -15.04 4.98
C SER A 126 2.33 -13.84 4.82
N THR A 127 2.17 -13.04 5.86
CA THR A 127 1.35 -11.83 5.86
C THR A 127 2.24 -10.62 5.99
N ILE A 128 2.28 -9.78 4.96
CA ILE A 128 2.95 -8.48 4.99
C ILE A 128 1.91 -7.42 5.32
N THR A 129 2.12 -6.66 6.38
CA THR A 129 1.24 -5.54 6.75
C THR A 129 1.98 -4.22 6.60
N VAL A 130 1.44 -3.35 5.74
CA VAL A 130 1.89 -1.98 5.52
C VAL A 130 1.00 -1.06 6.36
N HIS A 131 1.59 -0.29 7.26
CA HIS A 131 0.87 0.49 8.27
C HIS A 131 0.85 1.98 7.96
N GLY A 132 -0.27 2.64 8.29
CA GLY A 132 -0.44 4.08 8.08
C GLY A 132 -0.39 4.49 6.61
N VAL A 133 -1.01 3.71 5.73
CA VAL A 133 -1.04 3.95 4.28
C VAL A 133 -1.89 5.19 3.99
N LYS A 134 -1.29 6.12 3.25
CA LYS A 134 -1.96 7.26 2.61
C LYS A 134 -1.77 7.21 1.11
N LEU A 135 -2.87 7.31 0.38
CA LEU A 135 -2.83 7.43 -1.07
C LEU A 135 -2.37 8.85 -1.44
N ASN A 136 -1.38 8.96 -2.32
CA ASN A 136 -0.78 10.25 -2.71
C ASN A 136 -0.88 10.55 -4.21
N GLY A 137 -1.44 9.62 -4.98
CA GLY A 137 -1.64 9.81 -6.42
C GLY A 137 -2.71 8.88 -6.95
N TRP A 138 -3.48 9.39 -7.92
CA TRP A 138 -4.53 8.66 -8.62
C TRP A 138 -4.46 9.01 -10.10
N SER A 139 -4.55 7.99 -10.95
CA SER A 139 -4.51 8.11 -12.40
C SER A 139 -5.32 7.00 -13.03
N PHE A 140 -5.90 7.23 -14.20
CA PHE A 140 -6.49 6.17 -15.00
C PHE A 140 -6.09 6.32 -16.47
N ALA A 141 -6.05 5.21 -17.18
CA ALA A 141 -5.92 5.16 -18.62
C ALA A 141 -7.20 4.60 -19.23
N MET A 142 -7.74 5.29 -20.24
CA MET A 142 -8.93 4.88 -21.00
C MET A 142 -8.53 4.62 -22.46
N PRO A 143 -8.04 3.42 -22.79
CA PRO A 143 -7.76 3.01 -24.16
C PRO A 143 -9.06 2.75 -24.94
N GLU A 144 -9.00 2.81 -26.28
CA GLU A 144 -10.15 2.58 -27.17
C GLU A 144 -10.59 1.11 -27.19
N ASP A 145 -9.63 0.18 -27.16
CA ASP A 145 -9.85 -1.27 -27.37
C ASP A 145 -9.51 -2.14 -26.14
N ASP A 146 -9.33 -1.57 -24.95
CA ASP A 146 -8.94 -2.30 -23.74
C ASP A 146 -9.65 -1.77 -22.48
N PHE A 147 -9.51 -2.46 -21.36
CA PHE A 147 -10.11 -2.08 -20.09
C PHE A 147 -9.50 -0.79 -19.54
N VAL A 148 -10.35 0.02 -18.91
CA VAL A 148 -9.90 1.21 -18.18
C VAL A 148 -9.12 0.76 -16.95
N LEU A 149 -7.83 1.09 -16.91
CA LEU A 149 -6.95 0.75 -15.79
C LEU A 149 -6.81 1.96 -14.87
N GLU A 150 -7.28 1.81 -13.65
CA GLU A 150 -7.07 2.73 -12.55
C GLU A 150 -5.78 2.36 -11.81
N ARG A 151 -4.97 3.36 -11.47
CA ARG A 151 -3.73 3.20 -10.72
C ARG A 151 -3.65 4.26 -9.63
N VAL A 152 -3.38 3.80 -8.42
CA VAL A 152 -3.06 4.66 -7.28
C VAL A 152 -1.65 4.43 -6.78
N THR A 153 -1.03 5.48 -6.29
CA THR A 153 0.24 5.41 -5.55
C THR A 153 -0.01 5.72 -4.08
N PHE A 154 0.82 5.16 -3.22
CA PHE A 154 0.72 5.37 -1.78
C PHE A 154 2.09 5.54 -1.12
N LYS A 155 2.07 6.16 0.06
CA LYS A 155 3.15 6.15 1.03
C LYS A 155 2.64 5.56 2.34
N ALA A 156 3.55 5.03 3.15
CA ALA A 156 3.21 4.43 4.43
C ALA A 156 4.22 4.81 5.52
N LEU A 157 3.83 4.60 6.77
CA LEU A 157 4.67 4.91 7.93
C LEU A 157 5.72 3.82 8.17
N TRP A 158 5.33 2.56 8.12
CA TRP A 158 6.22 1.42 8.33
C TRP A 158 5.59 0.12 7.78
N ILE A 159 6.38 -0.97 7.80
CA ILE A 159 5.99 -2.28 7.28
C ILE A 159 6.40 -3.39 8.25
N SER A 160 5.62 -4.46 8.29
CA SER A 160 5.85 -5.66 9.11
C SER A 160 5.56 -6.92 8.32
N VAL A 161 6.16 -8.03 8.74
CA VAL A 161 5.91 -9.36 8.18
C VAL A 161 5.65 -10.35 9.31
N GLU A 162 4.65 -11.19 9.12
CA GLU A 162 4.30 -12.29 10.01
C GLU A 162 4.23 -13.58 9.18
N ASP A 163 5.04 -14.56 9.54
CA ASP A 163 5.02 -15.89 8.93
C ASP A 163 4.24 -16.85 9.83
N SER A 164 3.36 -17.65 9.23
CA SER A 164 2.55 -18.68 9.89
C SER A 164 2.81 -20.01 9.19
N GLY A 165 3.09 -21.07 9.95
CA GLY A 165 3.37 -22.41 9.44
C GLY A 165 4.85 -22.65 9.13
N GLU A 166 5.47 -23.58 9.87
CA GLU A 166 6.77 -24.19 9.56
C GLU A 166 6.57 -25.45 8.71
#